data_AF-A0A520GDG0-F1
#
_entry.id   AF-A0A520GDG0-F1
#
_cell.length_a   1.000
_cell.length_b   1.000
_cell.length_c   1.000
_cell.angle_alpha   90.00
_cell.angle_beta   90.00
_cell.angle_gamma   90.00
#
_symmetry.space_group_name_H-M   'P 1'
#
loop_
_entity.id
_entity.type
_entity.pdbx_description
1 polymer ?
#
loop_
_entity_poly.entity_id
_entity_poly.type
_entity_poly.pdbx_seq_one_letter_code
_entity_poly.pdbx_strand_id
1 'polypeptide(L)'
;MTDPAPSPDAAAVKAIRQFNRFYTRRIGALDLYLGSDMSLTDVRVLYELAHREAAVASEIGKDLGLDGGYLSRILRRFETCGWVQRGPHPRDARQSLLRLTEAGHATFAPLQQKSRDEAGALLAPLSAPQRRQLMEAMHTVQALIEPAITATPAKPRTAVLREPGPGDIGWVVQQHGELYAREYGWNSEFEALVADIAATFLRKFQPGWERCWIAELDGERVGAVFVMRKSATVAQLRLLILAPQARGLGLGARLTDECIGFARQKGYKKMTLWTNSCLLAARGIYAARGFKLVKSAPYEGFGQQLVGETWELKL
;
A
#
# COMPACT_ATOMS: atom_id res chain seq x y z
N MET A 1 -7.75 -34.27 -31.74
CA MET A 1 -8.85 -34.61 -30.81
C MET A 1 -8.36 -34.27 -29.41
N THR A 2 -8.75 -33.12 -28.87
CA THR A 2 -8.54 -32.77 -27.47
C THR A 2 -9.65 -33.43 -26.67
N ASP A 3 -9.29 -34.34 -25.75
CA ASP A 3 -10.24 -34.91 -24.81
C ASP A 3 -10.94 -33.78 -24.05
N PRO A 4 -12.29 -33.79 -23.94
CA PRO A 4 -13.00 -32.83 -23.13
C PRO A 4 -12.55 -32.99 -21.68
N ALA A 5 -12.15 -31.89 -21.05
CA ALA A 5 -11.81 -31.88 -19.62
C ALA A 5 -12.96 -32.52 -18.82
N PRO A 6 -12.65 -33.39 -17.83
CA PRO A 6 -13.68 -34.07 -17.06
C PRO A 6 -14.63 -33.05 -16.44
N SER A 7 -15.94 -33.27 -16.60
CA SER A 7 -16.97 -32.43 -15.99
C SER A 7 -16.75 -32.38 -14.47
N PRO A 8 -16.86 -31.20 -13.83
CA PRO A 8 -16.61 -31.07 -12.40
C PRO A 8 -17.58 -31.92 -11.58
N ASP A 9 -17.07 -32.48 -10.49
CA ASP A 9 -17.84 -33.26 -9.51
C ASP A 9 -19.03 -32.43 -8.97
N ALA A 10 -20.22 -33.04 -8.91
CA ALA A 10 -21.43 -32.41 -8.39
C ALA A 10 -21.25 -31.91 -6.94
N ALA A 11 -20.41 -32.59 -6.13
CA ALA A 11 -20.09 -32.13 -4.79
C ALA A 11 -19.30 -30.80 -4.80
N ALA A 12 -18.33 -30.65 -5.71
CA ALA A 12 -17.56 -29.42 -5.88
C ALA A 12 -18.44 -28.26 -6.34
N VAL A 13 -19.34 -28.49 -7.30
CA VAL A 13 -20.31 -27.47 -7.77
C VAL A 13 -21.22 -27.02 -6.62
N LYS A 14 -21.69 -27.96 -5.79
CA LYS A 14 -22.52 -27.64 -4.61
C LYS A 14 -21.75 -26.80 -3.59
N ALA A 15 -20.48 -27.12 -3.33
CA ALA A 15 -19.62 -26.38 -2.41
C ALA A 15 -19.41 -24.92 -2.85
N ILE A 16 -19.10 -24.68 -4.14
CA ILE A 16 -18.97 -23.33 -4.69
C ILE A 16 -20.27 -22.55 -4.56
N ARG A 17 -21.41 -23.14 -4.93
CA ARG A 17 -22.71 -22.47 -4.79
C ARG A 17 -23.06 -22.13 -3.34
N GLN A 18 -22.70 -23.00 -2.40
CA GLN A 18 -22.89 -22.76 -0.96
C GLN A 18 -21.99 -21.61 -0.47
N PHE A 19 -20.72 -21.62 -0.84
CA PHE A 19 -19.78 -20.54 -0.53
C PHE A 19 -20.27 -19.20 -1.08
N ASN A 20 -20.68 -19.13 -2.35
CA ASN A 20 -21.16 -17.89 -2.96
C ASN A 20 -22.40 -17.33 -2.25
N ARG A 21 -23.37 -18.19 -1.87
CA ARG A 21 -24.55 -17.75 -1.11
C ARG A 21 -24.18 -17.23 0.27
N PHE A 22 -23.31 -17.95 0.98
CA PHE A 22 -22.80 -17.53 2.29
C PHE A 22 -22.09 -16.18 2.18
N TYR A 23 -21.19 -16.03 1.22
CA TYR A 23 -20.37 -14.84 1.04
C TYR A 23 -21.21 -13.64 0.60
N THR A 24 -22.11 -13.81 -0.38
CA THR A 24 -23.04 -12.76 -0.85
C THR A 24 -23.88 -12.19 0.30
N ARG A 25 -24.41 -13.06 1.16
CA ARG A 25 -25.14 -12.64 2.37
C ARG A 25 -24.21 -11.95 3.37
N ARG A 26 -23.01 -12.48 3.56
CA ARG A 26 -22.04 -11.96 4.56
C ARG A 26 -21.54 -10.56 4.23
N ILE A 27 -21.37 -10.24 2.95
CA ILE A 27 -20.93 -8.91 2.49
C ILE A 27 -22.11 -7.96 2.23
N GLY A 28 -23.35 -8.39 2.51
CA GLY A 28 -24.54 -7.57 2.30
C GLY A 28 -24.73 -7.11 0.85
N ALA A 29 -24.29 -7.90 -0.13
CA ALA A 29 -24.29 -7.47 -1.55
C ALA A 29 -25.69 -7.23 -2.14
N LEU A 30 -26.73 -7.67 -1.43
CA LEU A 30 -28.14 -7.50 -1.83
C LEU A 30 -28.78 -6.26 -1.21
N ASP A 31 -28.14 -5.65 -0.21
CA ASP A 31 -28.61 -4.45 0.47
C ASP A 31 -27.86 -3.21 -0.04
N LEU A 32 -28.34 -2.02 0.33
CA LEU A 32 -27.56 -0.82 0.12
C LEU A 32 -26.27 -0.89 0.93
N TYR A 33 -25.18 -0.47 0.30
CA TYR A 33 -23.83 -0.73 0.77
C TYR A 33 -23.61 -0.10 2.14
N LEU A 34 -23.34 -0.94 3.13
CA LEU A 34 -23.06 -0.53 4.51
C LEU A 34 -24.13 0.41 5.10
N GLY A 35 -25.40 0.22 4.75
CA GLY A 35 -26.51 1.06 5.24
C GLY A 35 -26.48 2.50 4.75
N SER A 36 -25.84 2.75 3.60
CA SER A 36 -25.90 4.02 2.88
C SER A 36 -27.06 4.04 1.88
N ASP A 37 -27.20 5.13 1.11
CA ASP A 37 -28.14 5.21 -0.03
C ASP A 37 -27.50 4.72 -1.35
N MET A 38 -26.31 4.14 -1.30
CA MET A 38 -25.54 3.71 -2.47
C MET A 38 -25.57 2.20 -2.64
N SER A 39 -25.68 1.72 -3.89
CA SER A 39 -25.50 0.31 -4.20
C SER A 39 -24.01 -0.10 -4.15
N LEU A 40 -23.73 -1.40 -4.05
CA LEU A 40 -22.36 -1.91 -4.16
C LEU A 40 -21.69 -1.49 -5.48
N THR A 41 -22.44 -1.42 -6.59
CA THR A 41 -21.93 -0.96 -7.87
C THR A 41 -21.52 0.51 -7.83
N ASP A 42 -22.32 1.36 -7.19
CA ASP A 42 -22.03 2.79 -7.06
C ASP A 42 -20.72 3.03 -6.34
N VAL A 43 -20.53 2.32 -5.23
CA VAL A 43 -19.32 2.41 -4.41
C VAL A 43 -18.11 1.87 -5.15
N ARG A 44 -18.25 0.79 -5.95
CA ARG A 44 -17.15 0.31 -6.80
C ARG A 44 -16.76 1.31 -7.88
N VAL A 45 -17.72 2.00 -8.50
CA VAL A 45 -17.42 3.05 -9.48
C VAL A 45 -16.70 4.24 -8.80
N LEU A 46 -17.15 4.68 -7.62
CA LEU A 46 -16.47 5.72 -6.84
C LEU A 46 -15.06 5.29 -6.41
N TYR A 47 -14.88 4.02 -6.03
CA TYR A 47 -13.57 3.46 -5.69
C TYR A 47 -12.61 3.56 -6.87
N GLU A 48 -13.03 3.13 -8.07
CA GLU A 48 -12.20 3.23 -9.27
C GLU A 48 -11.85 4.69 -9.62
N LEU A 49 -12.79 5.61 -9.45
CA LEU A 49 -12.56 7.04 -9.70
C LEU A 49 -11.65 7.70 -8.66
N ALA A 50 -11.66 7.21 -7.40
CA ALA A 50 -10.82 7.73 -6.33
C ALA A 50 -9.35 7.33 -6.46
N HIS A 51 -9.06 6.17 -7.08
CA HIS A 51 -7.72 5.58 -7.10
C HIS A 51 -7.04 5.58 -8.48
N ARG A 52 -7.66 6.20 -9.49
CA ARG A 52 -7.08 6.38 -10.83
C ARG A 52 -6.72 7.85 -11.06
N GLU A 53 -5.48 8.13 -11.46
CA GLU A 53 -5.04 9.49 -11.83
C GLU A 53 -5.75 10.04 -13.08
N ALA A 54 -6.11 9.14 -14.00
CA ALA A 54 -6.77 9.45 -15.26
C ALA A 54 -7.81 8.36 -15.58
N ALA A 55 -9.01 8.48 -15.03
CA ALA A 55 -10.06 7.50 -15.24
C ALA A 55 -10.85 7.76 -16.53
N VAL A 56 -11.10 6.71 -17.32
CA VAL A 56 -12.00 6.74 -18.47
C VAL A 56 -13.16 5.76 -18.24
N ALA A 57 -14.38 6.16 -18.61
CA ALA A 57 -15.58 5.34 -18.44
C ALA A 57 -15.46 3.94 -19.06
N SER A 58 -14.87 3.80 -20.26
CA SER A 58 -14.72 2.51 -20.93
C SER A 58 -13.84 1.53 -20.14
N GLU A 59 -12.81 2.03 -19.47
CA GLU A 59 -11.92 1.20 -18.65
C GLU A 59 -12.62 0.77 -17.36
N ILE A 60 -13.30 1.70 -16.68
CA ILE A 60 -14.11 1.37 -15.50
C ILE A 60 -15.16 0.32 -15.84
N GLY A 61 -15.85 0.48 -16.96
CA GLY A 61 -16.87 -0.48 -17.41
C GLY A 61 -16.28 -1.86 -17.66
N LYS A 62 -15.12 -1.93 -18.33
CA LYS A 62 -14.43 -3.19 -18.59
C LYS A 62 -13.99 -3.89 -17.30
N ASP A 63 -13.36 -3.16 -16.38
CA ASP A 63 -12.77 -3.73 -15.17
C ASP A 63 -13.85 -4.17 -14.16
N LEU A 64 -14.99 -3.48 -14.13
CA LEU A 64 -16.13 -3.83 -13.28
C LEU A 64 -17.14 -4.77 -13.97
N GLY A 65 -16.93 -5.11 -15.24
CA GLY A 65 -17.87 -5.93 -16.03
C GLY A 65 -19.24 -5.27 -16.23
N LEU A 66 -19.29 -3.93 -16.27
CA LEU A 66 -20.52 -3.15 -16.45
C LEU A 66 -20.72 -2.78 -17.92
N ASP A 67 -21.97 -2.84 -18.38
CA ASP A 67 -22.32 -2.32 -19.69
C ASP A 67 -22.21 -0.78 -19.73
N GLY A 68 -21.84 -0.24 -20.90
CA GLY A 68 -21.60 1.19 -21.05
C GLY A 68 -22.84 2.05 -20.80
N GLY A 69 -24.04 1.53 -21.03
CA GLY A 69 -25.30 2.24 -20.79
C GLY A 69 -25.62 2.37 -19.30
N TYR A 70 -25.40 1.30 -18.53
CA TYR A 70 -25.56 1.31 -17.09
C TYR A 70 -24.52 2.20 -16.41
N LEU A 71 -23.24 2.07 -16.78
CA LEU A 71 -22.19 2.93 -16.24
C LEU A 71 -22.44 4.41 -16.55
N SER A 72 -22.90 4.74 -17.77
CA SER A 72 -23.23 6.11 -18.14
C SER A 72 -24.34 6.71 -17.27
N ARG A 73 -25.34 5.91 -16.88
CA ARG A 73 -26.42 6.34 -15.96
C ARG A 73 -25.88 6.64 -14.56
N ILE A 74 -24.99 5.79 -14.04
CA ILE A 74 -24.32 6.01 -12.75
C ILE A 74 -23.51 7.31 -12.78
N LEU A 75 -22.66 7.49 -13.78
CA LEU A 75 -21.80 8.68 -13.90
C LEU A 75 -22.59 9.98 -14.05
N ARG A 76 -23.68 9.97 -14.82
CA ARG A 76 -24.57 11.14 -14.96
C ARG A 76 -25.22 11.52 -13.62
N ARG A 77 -25.64 10.52 -12.83
CA ARG A 77 -26.18 10.78 -11.49
C ARG A 77 -25.10 11.38 -10.58
N PHE A 78 -23.88 10.85 -10.60
CA PHE A 78 -22.77 11.40 -9.81
C PHE A 78 -22.40 12.84 -10.21
N GLU A 79 -22.45 13.18 -11.49
CA GLU A 79 -22.30 14.57 -11.96
C GLU A 79 -23.42 15.47 -11.44
N THR A 80 -24.67 15.00 -11.46
CA THR A 80 -25.82 15.75 -10.95
C THR A 80 -25.70 15.99 -9.43
N CYS A 81 -25.14 15.03 -8.70
CA CYS A 81 -24.82 15.16 -7.27
C CYS A 81 -23.55 15.98 -7.01
N GLY A 82 -22.83 16.41 -8.05
CA GLY A 82 -21.59 17.17 -7.93
C GLY A 82 -20.39 16.34 -7.46
N TRP A 83 -20.45 15.01 -7.51
CA TRP A 83 -19.39 14.10 -7.05
C TRP A 83 -18.32 13.82 -8.10
N VAL A 84 -18.69 13.93 -9.39
CA VAL A 84 -17.82 13.65 -10.53
C VAL A 84 -17.81 14.82 -11.49
N GLN A 85 -16.64 15.10 -12.07
CA GLN A 85 -16.47 16.04 -13.16
C GLN A 85 -15.85 15.37 -14.39
N ARG A 86 -16.23 15.86 -15.58
CA ARG A 86 -15.64 15.47 -16.87
C ARG A 86 -14.69 16.54 -17.38
N GLY A 87 -13.50 16.11 -17.76
CA GLY A 87 -12.53 16.92 -18.50
C GLY A 87 -12.26 16.36 -19.89
N PRO A 88 -11.71 17.18 -20.80
CA PRO A 88 -11.29 16.72 -22.12
C PRO A 88 -10.16 15.68 -22.00
N HIS A 89 -10.22 14.61 -22.79
CA HIS A 89 -9.12 13.66 -22.89
C HIS A 89 -8.06 14.20 -23.87
N PRO A 90 -6.78 14.28 -23.49
CA PRO A 90 -5.75 14.98 -24.26
C PRO A 90 -5.38 14.32 -25.59
N ARG A 91 -5.78 13.06 -25.79
CA ARG A 91 -5.40 12.23 -26.95
C ARG A 91 -6.56 11.66 -27.77
N ASP A 92 -7.80 11.74 -27.26
CA ASP A 92 -8.98 11.17 -27.94
C ASP A 92 -10.21 12.00 -27.57
N ALA A 93 -10.70 12.82 -28.50
CA ALA A 93 -11.84 13.70 -28.29
C ALA A 93 -13.15 12.94 -28.00
N ARG A 94 -13.21 11.63 -28.28
CA ARG A 94 -14.38 10.79 -27.99
C ARG A 94 -14.41 10.30 -26.54
N GLN A 95 -13.32 10.49 -25.80
CA GLN A 95 -13.20 10.09 -24.41
C GLN A 95 -13.18 11.32 -23.50
N SER A 96 -13.64 11.12 -22.27
CA SER A 96 -13.56 12.15 -21.22
C SER A 96 -12.79 11.57 -20.05
N LEU A 97 -11.94 12.41 -19.47
CA LEU A 97 -11.28 12.10 -18.20
C LEU A 97 -12.26 12.39 -17.06
N LEU A 98 -12.51 11.38 -16.24
CA LEU A 98 -13.37 11.47 -15.08
C LEU A 98 -12.51 11.70 -13.84
N ARG A 99 -12.96 12.59 -12.97
CA ARG A 99 -12.33 12.83 -11.67
C ARG A 99 -13.39 13.00 -10.60
N LEU A 100 -13.12 12.51 -9.40
CA LEU A 100 -13.90 12.90 -8.25
C LEU A 100 -13.66 14.37 -7.95
N THR A 101 -14.73 15.04 -7.51
CA THR A 101 -14.64 16.36 -6.89
C THR A 101 -14.31 16.20 -5.41
N GLU A 102 -14.04 17.31 -4.72
CA GLU A 102 -13.89 17.31 -3.26
C GLU A 102 -15.15 16.76 -2.56
N ALA A 103 -16.34 17.13 -3.04
CA ALA A 103 -17.61 16.59 -2.54
C ALA A 103 -17.71 15.07 -2.77
N GLY A 104 -17.28 14.57 -3.94
CA GLY A 104 -17.24 13.13 -4.22
C GLY A 104 -16.32 12.36 -3.28
N HIS A 105 -15.13 12.91 -2.99
CA HIS A 105 -14.22 12.34 -2.00
C HIS A 105 -14.82 12.35 -0.59
N ALA A 106 -15.44 13.46 -0.17
CA ALA A 106 -16.08 13.58 1.13
C ALA A 106 -17.27 12.61 1.30
N THR A 107 -18.04 12.36 0.24
CA THR A 107 -19.11 11.36 0.25
C THR A 107 -18.57 9.93 0.30
N PHE A 108 -17.45 9.65 -0.37
CA PHE A 108 -16.90 8.30 -0.46
C PHE A 108 -16.09 7.87 0.79
N ALA A 109 -15.36 8.81 1.41
CA ALA A 109 -14.44 8.50 2.51
C ALA A 109 -15.09 7.77 3.72
N PRO A 110 -16.30 8.14 4.20
CA PRO A 110 -16.95 7.41 5.28
C PRO A 110 -17.26 5.94 4.93
N LEU A 111 -17.62 5.66 3.68
CA LEU A 111 -17.88 4.29 3.23
C LEU A 111 -16.60 3.47 3.14
N GLN A 112 -15.51 4.08 2.70
CA GLN A 112 -14.20 3.43 2.70
C GLN A 112 -13.76 3.09 4.13
N GLN A 113 -13.94 4.01 5.08
CA GLN A 113 -13.63 3.76 6.49
C GLN A 113 -14.50 2.65 7.07
N LYS A 114 -15.81 2.71 6.86
CA LYS A 114 -16.73 1.68 7.36
C LYS A 114 -16.44 0.30 6.78
N SER A 115 -16.06 0.22 5.50
CA SER A 115 -15.62 -1.04 4.89
C SER A 115 -14.36 -1.60 5.55
N ARG A 116 -13.40 -0.73 5.91
CA ARG A 116 -12.18 -1.13 6.64
C ARG A 116 -12.51 -1.62 8.03
N ASP A 117 -13.41 -0.94 8.73
CA ASP A 117 -13.83 -1.31 10.07
C ASP A 117 -14.54 -2.67 10.08
N GLU A 118 -15.41 -2.96 9.10
CA GLU A 118 -16.05 -4.27 8.96
C GLU A 118 -15.06 -5.41 8.67
N ALA A 119 -14.06 -5.15 7.80
CA ALA A 119 -12.98 -6.11 7.55
C ALA A 119 -12.15 -6.34 8.81
N GLY A 120 -11.85 -5.27 9.57
CA GLY A 120 -11.18 -5.34 10.87
C GLY A 120 -11.98 -6.17 11.88
N ALA A 121 -13.29 -5.93 11.98
CA ALA A 121 -14.19 -6.66 12.87
C ALA A 121 -14.30 -8.15 12.51
N LEU A 122 -14.20 -8.50 11.23
CA LEU A 122 -14.14 -9.90 10.78
C LEU A 122 -12.84 -10.60 11.22
N LEU A 123 -11.73 -9.87 11.25
CA LEU A 123 -10.43 -10.41 11.67
C LEU A 123 -10.22 -10.37 13.19
N ALA A 124 -10.90 -9.48 13.89
CA ALA A 124 -10.78 -9.28 15.34
C ALA A 124 -10.86 -10.58 16.17
N PRO A 125 -11.85 -11.48 15.97
CA PRO A 125 -11.96 -12.72 16.75
C PRO A 125 -10.94 -13.80 16.37
N LEU A 126 -10.19 -13.62 15.28
CA LEU A 126 -9.24 -14.61 14.79
C LEU A 126 -7.86 -14.41 15.45
N SER A 127 -7.24 -15.51 15.86
CA SER A 127 -5.83 -15.53 16.26
C SER A 127 -4.91 -15.23 15.08
N ALA A 128 -3.66 -14.83 15.34
CA ALA A 128 -2.69 -14.52 14.28
C ALA A 128 -2.47 -15.69 13.27
N PRO A 129 -2.38 -16.97 13.70
CA PRO A 129 -2.35 -18.10 12.76
C PRO A 129 -3.61 -18.22 11.90
N GLN A 130 -4.80 -18.07 12.49
CA GLN A 130 -6.06 -18.14 11.76
C GLN A 130 -6.20 -17.01 10.73
N ARG A 131 -5.73 -15.79 11.05
CA ARG A 131 -5.68 -14.68 10.09
C ARG A 131 -4.80 -15.01 8.89
N ARG A 132 -3.62 -15.59 9.11
CA ARG A 132 -2.72 -16.03 8.01
C ARG A 132 -3.38 -17.08 7.13
N GLN A 133 -3.96 -18.11 7.75
CA GLN A 133 -4.65 -19.18 7.02
C GLN A 133 -5.80 -18.63 6.18
N LEU A 134 -6.58 -17.68 6.70
CA LEU A 134 -7.66 -17.05 5.95
C LEU A 134 -7.13 -16.25 4.75
N MET A 135 -6.08 -15.45 4.93
CA MET A 135 -5.48 -14.68 3.83
C MET A 135 -4.93 -15.59 2.72
N GLU A 136 -4.24 -16.68 3.09
CA GLU A 136 -3.70 -17.66 2.15
C GLU A 136 -4.81 -18.39 1.38
N ALA A 137 -5.89 -18.78 2.07
CA ALA A 137 -7.05 -19.40 1.45
C ALA A 137 -7.73 -18.44 0.46
N MET A 138 -7.90 -17.17 0.82
CA MET A 138 -8.47 -16.15 -0.07
C MET A 138 -7.63 -15.96 -1.33
N HIS A 139 -6.30 -15.88 -1.19
CA HIS A 139 -5.40 -15.79 -2.35
C HIS A 139 -5.48 -17.03 -3.25
N THR A 140 -5.53 -18.22 -2.64
CA THR A 140 -5.67 -19.48 -3.39
C THR A 140 -6.99 -19.52 -4.15
N VAL A 141 -8.10 -19.17 -3.50
CA VAL A 141 -9.44 -19.11 -4.13
C VAL A 141 -9.46 -18.11 -5.29
N GLN A 142 -8.91 -16.91 -5.10
CA GLN A 142 -8.80 -15.91 -6.17
C GLN A 142 -8.01 -16.45 -7.37
N ALA A 143 -6.82 -17.01 -7.12
CA ALA A 143 -5.95 -17.53 -8.17
C ALA A 143 -6.58 -18.69 -8.96
N LEU A 144 -7.44 -19.50 -8.33
CA LEU A 144 -8.12 -20.63 -8.96
C LEU A 144 -9.40 -20.23 -9.71
N ILE A 145 -10.09 -19.16 -9.31
CA ILE A 145 -11.37 -18.73 -9.89
C ILE A 145 -11.18 -17.70 -11.01
N GLU A 146 -10.16 -16.84 -10.93
CA GLU A 146 -9.87 -15.84 -11.96
C GLU A 146 -9.48 -16.55 -13.28
N PRO A 147 -10.26 -16.42 -14.37
CA PRO A 147 -9.93 -17.07 -15.64
C PRO A 147 -8.57 -16.60 -16.15
N ALA A 148 -7.73 -17.53 -16.62
CA ALA A 148 -6.46 -17.22 -17.29
C ALA A 148 -6.61 -16.31 -18.55
N ILE A 149 -7.85 -16.10 -19.03
CA ILE A 149 -8.18 -15.26 -20.20
C ILE A 149 -8.55 -13.82 -19.79
N THR A 150 -9.07 -13.59 -18.57
CA THR A 150 -9.24 -12.24 -17.97
C THR A 150 -8.09 -11.86 -17.05
N ALA A 151 -7.18 -12.81 -16.78
CA ALA A 151 -5.82 -12.51 -16.39
C ALA A 151 -5.14 -11.72 -17.52
N THR A 152 -5.43 -10.42 -17.58
CA THR A 152 -4.36 -9.45 -17.82
C THR A 152 -3.22 -9.95 -16.93
N PRO A 153 -2.06 -10.35 -17.48
CA PRO A 153 -1.00 -10.97 -16.67
C PRO A 153 -0.87 -10.07 -15.47
N ALA A 154 -1.18 -10.59 -14.26
CA ALA A 154 -1.33 -9.77 -13.06
C ALA A 154 -0.15 -8.83 -13.11
N LYS A 155 -0.41 -7.53 -13.41
CA LYS A 155 0.68 -6.57 -13.57
C LYS A 155 1.49 -6.80 -12.31
N PRO A 156 2.78 -7.18 -12.40
CA PRO A 156 3.55 -7.47 -11.19
C PRO A 156 3.23 -6.33 -10.25
N ARG A 157 2.67 -6.62 -9.06
CA ARG A 157 2.16 -5.60 -8.14
C ARG A 157 3.32 -4.65 -7.86
N THR A 158 3.43 -3.61 -8.69
CA THR A 158 4.66 -2.84 -8.81
C THR A 158 4.42 -1.67 -7.90
N ALA A 159 5.05 -1.69 -6.75
CA ALA A 159 4.94 -0.57 -5.84
C ALA A 159 5.35 0.71 -6.57
N VAL A 160 4.52 1.74 -6.50
CA VAL A 160 4.87 3.07 -6.99
C VAL A 160 5.70 3.74 -5.90
N LEU A 161 6.81 4.37 -6.28
CA LEU A 161 7.62 5.17 -5.35
C LEU A 161 7.41 6.63 -5.69
N ARG A 162 6.84 7.38 -4.75
CA ARG A 162 6.49 8.79 -4.93
C ARG A 162 7.07 9.67 -3.83
N GLU A 163 7.04 10.97 -4.08
CA GLU A 163 7.38 11.98 -3.07
C GLU A 163 6.25 12.09 -2.02
N PRO A 164 6.58 12.47 -0.77
CA PRO A 164 5.59 12.59 0.29
C PRO A 164 4.64 13.77 0.06
N GLY A 165 3.34 13.54 0.24
CA GLY A 165 2.30 14.55 0.35
C GLY A 165 1.91 14.83 1.80
N PRO A 166 0.99 15.78 2.04
CA PRO A 166 0.45 16.04 3.37
C PRO A 166 -0.07 14.76 4.04
N GLY A 167 0.33 14.54 5.30
CA GLY A 167 -0.06 13.36 6.08
C GLY A 167 0.87 12.16 5.97
N ASP A 168 1.72 12.05 4.94
CA ASP A 168 2.60 10.88 4.78
C ASP A 168 3.69 10.82 5.85
N ILE A 169 4.27 11.95 6.20
CA ILE A 169 5.32 11.99 7.23
C ILE A 169 4.73 11.64 8.61
N GLY A 170 3.50 12.09 8.91
CA GLY A 170 2.78 11.66 10.10
C GLY A 170 2.48 10.16 10.09
N TRP A 171 2.08 9.63 8.94
CA TRP A 171 1.90 8.19 8.75
C TRP A 171 3.20 7.40 8.98
N VAL A 172 4.36 7.90 8.54
CA VAL A 172 5.66 7.26 8.83
C VAL A 172 5.90 7.16 10.34
N VAL A 173 5.63 8.21 11.11
CA VAL A 173 5.77 8.20 12.57
C VAL A 173 4.83 7.17 13.18
N GLN A 174 3.55 7.21 12.80
CA GLN A 174 2.54 6.24 13.24
C GLN A 174 2.96 4.80 12.96
N GLN A 175 3.40 4.50 11.73
CA GLN A 175 3.80 3.14 11.36
C GLN A 175 5.01 2.66 12.15
N HIS A 176 6.00 3.52 12.42
CA HIS A 176 7.12 3.11 13.25
C HIS A 176 6.67 2.83 14.69
N GLY A 177 5.85 3.70 15.29
CA GLY A 177 5.31 3.48 16.63
C GLY A 177 4.54 2.16 16.75
N GLU A 178 3.52 1.97 15.90
CA GLU A 178 2.65 0.80 15.94
C GLU A 178 3.38 -0.51 15.61
N LEU A 179 4.19 -0.53 14.55
CA LEU A 179 4.86 -1.76 14.11
C LEU A 179 5.94 -2.18 15.11
N TYR A 180 6.74 -1.24 15.63
CA TYR A 180 7.83 -1.60 16.54
C TYR A 180 7.35 -1.91 17.95
N ALA A 181 6.30 -1.25 18.43
CA ALA A 181 5.66 -1.63 19.69
C ALA A 181 5.11 -3.07 19.60
N ARG A 182 4.41 -3.40 18.50
CA ARG A 182 3.81 -4.73 18.33
C ARG A 182 4.83 -5.84 18.11
N GLU A 183 5.89 -5.59 17.32
CA GLU A 183 6.82 -6.64 16.89
C GLU A 183 8.04 -6.78 17.80
N TYR A 184 8.43 -5.71 18.51
CA TYR A 184 9.64 -5.68 19.34
C TYR A 184 9.38 -5.23 20.78
N GLY A 185 8.15 -4.87 21.15
CA GLY A 185 7.82 -4.39 22.49
C GLY A 185 8.48 -3.06 22.85
N TRP A 186 8.80 -2.23 21.84
CA TRP A 186 9.40 -0.91 22.06
C TRP A 186 8.34 0.09 22.51
N ASN A 187 8.73 0.99 23.41
CA ASN A 187 7.82 2.00 23.96
C ASN A 187 7.83 3.32 23.15
N SER A 188 7.13 4.34 23.66
CA SER A 188 6.98 5.65 23.04
C SER A 188 8.28 6.44 22.86
N GLU A 189 9.38 6.06 23.51
CA GLU A 189 10.69 6.71 23.27
C GLU A 189 11.15 6.50 21.82
N PHE A 190 10.85 5.34 21.23
CA PHE A 190 11.18 5.10 19.82
C PHE A 190 10.30 5.94 18.89
N GLU A 191 9.00 6.04 19.19
CA GLU A 191 8.09 6.89 18.43
C GLU A 191 8.52 8.36 18.50
N ALA A 192 8.93 8.83 19.68
CA ALA A 192 9.48 10.18 19.87
C ALA A 192 10.75 10.41 19.02
N LEU A 193 11.68 9.45 19.00
CA LEU A 193 12.87 9.52 18.13
C LEU A 193 12.47 9.64 16.65
N VAL A 194 11.49 8.87 16.19
CA VAL A 194 11.03 8.92 14.80
C VAL A 194 10.34 10.26 14.52
N ALA A 195 9.52 10.76 15.44
CA ALA A 195 8.87 12.07 15.37
C ALA A 195 9.89 13.21 15.27
N ASP A 196 10.98 13.17 16.04
CA ASP A 196 12.05 14.17 15.99
C ASP A 196 12.76 14.18 14.63
N ILE A 197 13.05 12.99 14.08
CA ILE A 197 13.64 12.86 12.74
C ILE A 197 12.69 13.41 11.68
N ALA A 198 11.40 13.05 11.75
CA ALA A 198 10.36 13.50 10.84
C ALA A 198 10.15 15.02 10.90
N ALA A 199 10.08 15.60 12.09
CA ALA A 199 9.96 17.03 12.30
C ALA A 199 11.20 17.79 11.80
N THR A 200 12.39 17.25 12.03
CA THR A 200 13.65 17.81 11.51
C THR A 200 13.66 17.80 9.99
N PHE A 201 13.26 16.70 9.37
CA PHE A 201 13.15 16.59 7.91
C PHE A 201 12.19 17.66 7.37
N LEU A 202 10.96 17.75 7.89
CA LEU A 202 9.97 18.74 7.42
C LEU A 202 10.45 20.18 7.56
N ARG A 203 11.09 20.54 8.68
CA ARG A 203 11.51 21.93 8.96
C ARG A 203 12.77 22.35 8.21
N LYS A 204 13.67 21.40 7.93
CA LYS A 204 15.02 21.68 7.40
C LYS A 204 15.31 21.00 6.07
N PHE A 205 14.26 20.55 5.37
CA PHE A 205 14.38 19.78 4.13
C PHE A 205 15.22 20.51 3.09
N GLN A 206 16.23 19.83 2.57
CA GLN A 206 17.06 20.32 1.47
C GLN A 206 16.81 19.48 0.22
N PRO A 207 15.88 19.86 -0.68
CA PRO A 207 15.52 19.03 -1.86
C PRO A 207 16.69 18.74 -2.81
N GLY A 208 17.73 19.58 -2.78
CA GLY A 208 18.96 19.35 -3.54
C GLY A 208 19.78 18.15 -3.03
N TRP A 209 19.63 17.77 -1.77
CA TRP A 209 20.53 16.87 -1.04
C TRP A 209 19.82 15.75 -0.27
N GLU A 210 18.50 15.88 -0.08
CA GLU A 210 17.68 14.99 0.73
C GLU A 210 16.47 14.53 -0.09
N ARG A 211 15.94 13.36 0.28
CA ARG A 211 14.74 12.82 -0.35
C ARG A 211 14.02 11.86 0.58
N CYS A 212 12.71 11.79 0.45
CA CYS A 212 11.88 10.75 1.05
C CYS A 212 11.09 10.07 -0.06
N TRP A 213 11.01 8.75 0.00
CA TRP A 213 10.13 7.98 -0.87
C TRP A 213 9.05 7.36 -0.02
N ILE A 214 7.81 7.50 -0.48
CA ILE A 214 6.67 6.70 -0.03
C ILE A 214 6.43 5.62 -1.07
N ALA A 215 6.39 4.37 -0.62
CA ALA A 215 6.03 3.25 -1.45
C ALA A 215 4.53 2.98 -1.32
N GLU A 216 3.85 2.89 -2.45
CA GLU A 216 2.43 2.57 -2.53
C GLU A 216 2.19 1.30 -3.31
N LEU A 217 1.29 0.45 -2.80
CA LEU A 217 0.82 -0.76 -3.45
C LEU A 217 -0.70 -0.68 -3.53
N ASP A 218 -1.27 -0.77 -4.73
CA ASP A 218 -2.71 -0.70 -4.95
C ASP A 218 -3.35 0.57 -4.31
N GLY A 219 -2.63 1.69 -4.35
CA GLY A 219 -3.05 2.99 -3.78
C GLY A 219 -2.86 3.13 -2.26
N GLU A 220 -2.38 2.09 -1.59
CA GLU A 220 -2.15 2.11 -0.14
C GLU A 220 -0.68 2.36 0.17
N ARG A 221 -0.40 3.16 1.18
CA ARG A 221 0.97 3.38 1.68
C ARG A 221 1.45 2.11 2.35
N VAL A 222 2.54 1.57 1.84
CA VAL A 222 3.09 0.28 2.29
C VAL A 222 4.53 0.36 2.74
N GLY A 223 5.21 1.49 2.52
CA GLY A 223 6.57 1.68 3.01
C GLY A 223 7.07 3.09 2.87
N ALA A 224 8.20 3.38 3.52
CA ALA A 224 8.92 4.63 3.36
C ALA A 224 10.41 4.45 3.59
N VAL A 225 11.21 5.38 3.07
CA VAL A 225 12.63 5.54 3.40
C VAL A 225 13.07 6.97 3.17
N PHE A 226 14.05 7.42 3.95
CA PHE A 226 14.59 8.77 3.91
C PHE A 226 16.07 8.73 3.60
N VAL A 227 16.53 9.66 2.76
CA VAL A 227 17.92 10.10 2.66
C VAL A 227 18.00 11.50 3.22
N MET A 228 18.73 11.66 4.32
CA MET A 228 18.99 12.95 4.97
C MET A 228 20.47 13.31 4.87
N ARG A 229 20.78 14.60 4.88
CA ARG A 229 22.15 15.09 4.77
C ARG A 229 22.82 15.07 6.14
N LYS A 230 23.90 14.28 6.28
CA LYS A 230 24.71 14.24 7.52
C LYS A 230 25.89 15.21 7.47
N SER A 231 26.47 15.40 6.29
CA SER A 231 27.52 16.40 6.03
C SER A 231 27.53 16.80 4.55
N ALA A 232 28.49 17.62 4.15
CA ALA A 232 28.67 17.98 2.74
C ALA A 232 28.90 16.76 1.82
N THR A 233 29.47 15.67 2.36
CA THR A 233 29.88 14.49 1.58
C THR A 233 29.27 13.18 2.06
N VAL A 234 28.47 13.20 3.15
CA VAL A 234 27.86 12.01 3.73
C VAL A 234 26.33 12.11 3.73
N ALA A 235 25.69 11.16 3.05
CA ALA A 235 24.26 10.91 3.13
C ALA A 235 23.94 9.95 4.28
N GLN A 236 22.75 10.05 4.85
CA GLN A 236 22.27 9.13 5.87
C GLN A 236 20.92 8.53 5.47
N LEU A 237 20.87 7.21 5.37
CA LEU A 237 19.62 6.47 5.20
C LEU A 237 18.93 6.36 6.56
N ARG A 238 17.66 6.77 6.63
CA ARG A 238 16.85 6.76 7.85
C ARG A 238 15.45 6.24 7.58
N LEU A 239 14.79 5.78 8.65
CA LEU A 239 13.36 5.47 8.70
C LEU A 239 12.87 4.53 7.57
N LEU A 240 13.68 3.52 7.23
CA LEU A 240 13.23 2.46 6.33
C LEU A 240 12.16 1.63 7.03
N ILE A 241 10.96 1.59 6.47
CA ILE A 241 9.86 0.79 6.99
C ILE A 241 9.02 0.19 5.87
N LEU A 242 8.50 -1.01 6.13
CA LEU A 242 7.49 -1.67 5.31
C LEU A 242 6.37 -2.19 6.20
N ALA A 243 5.14 -1.90 5.79
CA ALA A 243 3.96 -2.55 6.31
C ALA A 243 4.07 -4.08 6.12
N PRO A 244 3.55 -4.90 7.04
CA PRO A 244 3.70 -6.36 6.98
C PRO A 244 3.26 -6.98 5.65
N GLN A 245 2.20 -6.45 5.02
CA GLN A 245 1.66 -6.94 3.75
C GLN A 245 2.57 -6.70 2.53
N ALA A 246 3.56 -5.79 2.62
CA ALA A 246 4.49 -5.52 1.53
C ALA A 246 5.88 -6.17 1.73
N ARG A 247 6.06 -6.93 2.82
CA ARG A 247 7.29 -7.70 3.06
C ARG A 247 7.35 -8.90 2.10
N GLY A 248 8.56 -9.32 1.72
CA GLY A 248 8.76 -10.42 0.78
C GLY A 248 8.63 -10.05 -0.70
N LEU A 249 8.17 -8.83 -1.04
CA LEU A 249 8.03 -8.35 -2.42
C LEU A 249 9.29 -7.68 -2.99
N GLY A 250 10.44 -7.79 -2.29
CA GLY A 250 11.68 -7.10 -2.68
C GLY A 250 11.66 -5.58 -2.52
N LEU A 251 10.62 -5.00 -1.92
CA LEU A 251 10.42 -3.55 -1.86
C LEU A 251 11.44 -2.82 -0.98
N GLY A 252 11.83 -3.39 0.17
CA GLY A 252 12.85 -2.77 1.04
C GLY A 252 14.21 -2.75 0.36
N ALA A 253 14.48 -3.76 -0.46
CA ALA A 253 15.63 -3.82 -1.33
C ALA A 253 15.61 -2.67 -2.34
N ARG A 254 14.51 -2.55 -3.11
CA ARG A 254 14.33 -1.47 -4.09
C ARG A 254 14.42 -0.06 -3.48
N LEU A 255 13.75 0.18 -2.34
CA LEU A 255 13.83 1.46 -1.61
C LEU A 255 15.27 1.80 -1.20
N THR A 256 16.04 0.81 -0.78
CA THR A 256 17.46 1.02 -0.45
C THR A 256 18.28 1.31 -1.70
N ASP A 257 17.99 0.67 -2.83
CA ASP A 257 18.66 0.93 -4.10
C ASP A 257 18.40 2.36 -4.61
N GLU A 258 17.17 2.86 -4.48
CA GLU A 258 16.83 4.26 -4.78
C GLU A 258 17.60 5.25 -3.91
N CYS A 259 17.78 4.94 -2.62
CA CYS A 259 18.57 5.75 -1.71
C CYS A 259 20.03 5.85 -2.17
N ILE A 260 20.65 4.70 -2.49
CA ILE A 260 22.04 4.62 -2.95
C ILE A 260 22.18 5.36 -4.29
N GLY A 261 21.26 5.14 -5.22
CA GLY A 261 21.24 5.78 -6.54
C GLY A 261 21.15 7.30 -6.44
N PHE A 262 20.20 7.82 -5.66
CA PHE A 262 20.07 9.24 -5.36
C PHE A 262 21.35 9.81 -4.76
N ALA A 263 21.93 9.13 -3.77
CA ALA A 263 23.11 9.65 -3.10
C ALA A 263 24.33 9.74 -4.02
N ARG A 264 24.53 8.73 -4.90
CA ARG A 264 25.54 8.78 -5.97
C ARG A 264 25.29 9.92 -6.94
N GLN A 265 24.04 10.09 -7.39
CA GLN A 265 23.67 11.16 -8.31
C GLN A 265 23.95 12.55 -7.73
N LYS A 266 23.70 12.75 -6.43
CA LYS A 266 24.01 14.01 -5.73
C LYS A 266 25.50 14.18 -5.39
N GLY A 267 26.35 13.21 -5.70
CA GLY A 267 27.79 13.30 -5.50
C GLY A 267 28.25 13.04 -4.06
N TYR A 268 27.41 12.45 -3.21
CA TYR A 268 27.84 11.98 -1.89
C TYR A 268 28.94 10.93 -2.05
N LYS A 269 29.91 10.94 -1.12
CA LYS A 269 31.05 10.01 -1.11
C LYS A 269 30.81 8.80 -0.21
N LYS A 270 29.85 8.91 0.71
CA LYS A 270 29.51 7.87 1.67
C LYS A 270 28.04 7.95 2.03
N MET A 271 27.43 6.78 2.24
CA MET A 271 26.14 6.64 2.91
C MET A 271 26.33 5.93 4.24
N THR A 272 25.65 6.40 5.29
CA THR A 272 25.64 5.75 6.60
C THR A 272 24.21 5.50 7.07
N LEU A 273 24.03 4.52 7.96
CA LEU A 273 22.76 4.28 8.64
C LEU A 273 23.02 3.74 10.05
N TRP A 274 22.02 3.90 10.91
CA TRP A 274 21.99 3.30 12.24
C TRP A 274 20.76 2.39 12.34
N THR A 275 20.93 1.21 12.91
CA THR A 275 19.90 0.17 13.07
C THR A 275 20.13 -0.61 14.36
N ASN A 276 19.15 -1.41 14.78
CA ASN A 276 19.33 -2.37 15.87
C ASN A 276 19.66 -3.78 15.34
N SER A 277 20.50 -4.52 16.07
CA SER A 277 20.97 -5.86 15.68
C SER A 277 19.83 -6.88 15.51
N CYS A 278 18.73 -6.70 16.26
CA CYS A 278 17.51 -7.51 16.20
C CYS A 278 16.69 -7.31 14.91
N LEU A 279 16.97 -6.27 14.13
CA LEU A 279 16.27 -5.98 12.86
C LEU A 279 16.89 -6.76 11.69
N LEU A 280 16.83 -8.10 11.78
CA LEU A 280 17.53 -9.02 10.88
C LEU A 280 17.23 -8.79 9.38
N ALA A 281 15.96 -8.54 9.04
CA ALA A 281 15.56 -8.31 7.65
C ALA A 281 16.21 -7.05 7.06
N ALA A 282 16.20 -5.93 7.81
CA ALA A 282 16.84 -4.69 7.39
C ALA A 282 18.36 -4.86 7.26
N ARG A 283 19.00 -5.53 8.23
CA ARG A 283 20.44 -5.84 8.19
C ARG A 283 20.81 -6.66 6.95
N GLY A 284 20.00 -7.67 6.60
CA GLY A 284 20.19 -8.46 5.39
C GLY A 284 20.13 -7.62 4.11
N ILE A 285 19.18 -6.68 4.03
CA ILE A 285 19.05 -5.74 2.90
C ILE A 285 20.31 -4.88 2.76
N TYR A 286 20.83 -4.34 3.86
CA TYR A 286 22.01 -3.48 3.86
C TYR A 286 23.29 -4.25 3.49
N ALA A 287 23.51 -5.41 4.11
CA ALA A 287 24.68 -6.24 3.84
C ALA A 287 24.74 -6.68 2.37
N ALA A 288 23.60 -7.09 1.80
CA ALA A 288 23.50 -7.46 0.39
C ALA A 288 23.83 -6.31 -0.59
N ARG A 289 23.75 -5.06 -0.14
CA ARG A 289 24.08 -3.85 -0.91
C ARG A 289 25.47 -3.29 -0.62
N GLY A 290 26.29 -4.05 0.11
CA GLY A 290 27.68 -3.71 0.38
C GLY A 290 27.88 -2.72 1.53
N PHE A 291 26.84 -2.42 2.32
CA PHE A 291 27.06 -1.73 3.58
C PHE A 291 27.90 -2.61 4.51
N LYS A 292 28.85 -2.00 5.20
CA LYS A 292 29.74 -2.67 6.16
C LYS A 292 29.41 -2.18 7.57
N LEU A 293 29.32 -3.11 8.51
CA LEU A 293 29.21 -2.80 9.93
C LEU A 293 30.53 -2.17 10.40
N VAL A 294 30.48 -0.93 10.91
CA VAL A 294 31.67 -0.21 11.39
C VAL A 294 31.66 0.03 12.91
N LYS A 295 30.48 -0.06 13.53
CA LYS A 295 30.31 0.07 14.98
C LYS A 295 29.13 -0.77 15.44
N SER A 296 29.30 -1.49 16.54
CA SER A 296 28.24 -2.22 17.24
C SER A 296 28.45 -2.05 18.74
N ALA A 297 27.43 -1.63 19.47
CA ALA A 297 27.53 -1.40 20.91
C ALA A 297 26.18 -1.62 21.62
N PRO A 298 26.16 -2.22 22.81
CA PRO A 298 24.95 -2.31 23.63
C PRO A 298 24.53 -0.92 24.13
N TYR A 299 23.23 -0.71 24.27
CA TYR A 299 22.64 0.44 24.94
C TYR A 299 21.26 0.10 25.47
N GLU A 300 20.81 0.85 26.47
CA GLU A 300 19.43 0.79 26.95
C GLU A 300 18.61 1.88 26.27
N GLY A 301 17.46 1.49 25.72
CA GLY A 301 16.52 2.45 25.14
C GLY A 301 15.27 1.77 24.60
N PHE A 302 14.22 2.57 24.42
CA PHE A 302 12.92 2.09 23.94
C PHE A 302 12.29 1.05 24.88
N GLY A 303 12.65 1.11 26.18
CA GLY A 303 12.24 0.14 27.20
C GLY A 303 12.91 -1.24 27.09
N GLN A 304 14.01 -1.37 26.35
CA GLN A 304 14.71 -2.64 26.10
C GLN A 304 16.23 -2.50 26.21
N GLN A 305 16.91 -3.63 26.44
CA GLN A 305 18.36 -3.75 26.25
C GLN A 305 18.64 -4.11 24.78
N LEU A 306 19.28 -3.20 24.05
CA LEU A 306 19.45 -3.28 22.61
C LEU A 306 20.92 -3.21 22.22
N VAL A 307 21.22 -3.59 20.97
CA VAL A 307 22.55 -3.42 20.38
C VAL A 307 22.40 -2.57 19.13
N GLY A 308 22.88 -1.33 19.24
CA GLY A 308 22.88 -0.36 18.15
C GLY A 308 24.06 -0.60 17.22
N GLU A 309 23.79 -0.62 15.94
CA GLU A 309 24.76 -0.87 14.88
C GLU A 309 24.82 0.32 13.92
N THR A 310 26.03 0.77 13.58
CA THR A 310 26.27 1.74 12.51
C THR A 310 26.87 1.04 11.31
N TRP A 311 26.26 1.24 10.16
CA TRP A 311 26.69 0.67 8.89
C TRP A 311 27.07 1.79 7.92
N GLU A 312 28.08 1.53 7.08
CA GLU A 312 28.58 2.49 6.09
C GLU A 312 28.81 1.85 4.73
N LEU A 313 28.49 2.60 3.68
CA LEU A 313 28.72 2.26 2.28
C LEU A 313 29.52 3.40 1.63
N LYS A 314 30.66 3.08 1.02
CA LYS A 314 31.38 4.00 0.14
C LYS A 314 30.65 4.06 -1.20
N LEU A 315 30.32 5.27 -1.67
CA LEU A 315 29.48 5.49 -2.85
C LEU A 315 30.27 5.63 -4.15
#